data_AF-A0A1F6CCQ3-F1
#
_entry.id   AF-A0A1F6CCQ3-F1
#
_cell.length_a   1.000
_cell.length_b   1.000
_cell.length_c   1.000
_cell.angle_alpha   90.00
_cell.angle_beta   90.00
_cell.angle_gamma   90.00
#
_symmetry.space_group_name_H-M   'P 1'
#
loop_
_entity.id
_entity.type
_entity.pdbx_description
1 polymer ?
#
loop_
_entity_poly.entity_id
_entity_poly.type
_entity_poly.pdbx_seq_one_letter_code
_entity_poly.pdbx_strand_id
1 'polypeptide(L)'
;MKTYTAQLQNYQKAIFASFCAICVLMAGLYSYFVLHSISQVLLRADLEKQITRVESRVSDLELQYVERKNALSLAEAKALGFNESVAKLFVTKKTGRGLSFNNEI
;
A
#
# COMPACT_ATOMS: atom_id res chain seq x y z
N MET A 1 -50.60 31.87 -43.53
CA MET A 1 -50.81 30.59 -42.78
C MET A 1 -49.67 29.57 -42.93
N LYS A 2 -48.97 29.48 -44.07
CA LYS A 2 -47.89 28.48 -44.30
C LYS A 2 -46.62 28.62 -43.45
N THR A 3 -46.38 29.77 -42.82
CA THR A 3 -45.18 30.02 -42.01
C THR A 3 -45.23 29.35 -40.64
N TYR A 4 -46.41 29.27 -40.02
CA TYR A 4 -46.58 28.65 -38.70
C TYR A 4 -46.35 27.14 -38.72
N THR A 5 -46.73 26.46 -39.81
CA THR A 5 -46.54 25.01 -39.95
C THR A 5 -45.07 24.63 -40.14
N ALA A 6 -44.30 25.47 -40.85
CA ALA A 6 -42.86 25.26 -41.05
C ALA A 6 -42.06 25.45 -39.75
N GLN A 7 -42.43 26.44 -38.94
CA GLN A 7 -41.81 26.67 -37.64
C GLN A 7 -42.05 25.48 -36.69
N LEU A 8 -43.29 24.99 -36.63
CA LEU A 8 -43.67 23.86 -35.77
C LEU A 8 -42.90 22.57 -36.11
N GLN A 9 -42.70 22.30 -37.41
CA GLN A 9 -41.93 21.15 -37.87
C GLN A 9 -40.45 21.22 -37.49
N ASN A 10 -39.85 22.42 -37.51
CA ASN A 10 -38.46 22.60 -37.09
C ASN A 10 -38.30 22.40 -35.58
N TYR A 11 -39.23 22.89 -34.75
CA TYR A 11 -39.22 22.64 -33.32
C TYR A 11 -39.37 21.15 -32.99
N GLN A 12 -40.27 20.42 -33.67
CA GLN A 12 -40.42 18.98 -33.48
C GLN A 12 -39.12 18.22 -33.80
N LYS A 13 -38.44 18.56 -34.90
CA LYS A 13 -37.14 17.96 -35.26
C LYS A 13 -36.06 18.27 -34.22
N ALA A 14 -35.99 19.50 -33.74
CA ALA A 14 -35.02 19.91 -32.73
C ALA A 14 -35.23 19.15 -31.40
N ILE A 15 -36.48 19.04 -30.95
CA ILE A 15 -36.83 18.29 -29.73
C ILE A 15 -36.45 16.81 -29.90
N PHE A 16 -36.82 16.18 -31.02
CA PHE A 16 -36.49 14.79 -31.27
C PHE A 16 -34.96 14.56 -31.31
N ALA A 17 -34.22 15.44 -31.97
CA ALA A 17 -32.76 15.37 -32.02
C ALA A 17 -32.12 15.54 -30.64
N SER A 18 -32.62 16.47 -29.82
CA SER A 18 -32.15 16.64 -28.44
C SER A 18 -32.41 15.40 -27.59
N PHE A 19 -33.57 14.76 -27.77
CA PHE A 19 -33.92 13.55 -27.02
C PHE A 19 -33.00 12.40 -27.40
N CYS A 20 -32.73 12.24 -28.70
CA CYS A 20 -31.79 11.24 -29.19
C CYS A 20 -30.36 11.50 -28.66
N ALA A 21 -29.90 12.76 -28.67
CA ALA A 21 -28.60 13.13 -28.12
C ALA A 21 -28.50 12.82 -26.61
N ILE A 22 -29.55 13.11 -25.84
CA ILE A 22 -29.61 12.79 -24.41
C ILE A 22 -29.57 11.28 -24.17
N CYS A 23 -30.30 10.49 -24.96
CA CYS A 23 -30.27 9.03 -24.87
C CYS A 23 -28.86 8.47 -25.14
N VAL A 24 -28.19 8.96 -26.18
CA VAL A 24 -26.81 8.55 -26.50
C VAL A 24 -25.86 8.95 -25.38
N LEU A 25 -25.99 10.17 -24.85
CA LEU A 25 -25.17 10.66 -23.75
C LEU A 25 -25.37 9.82 -22.48
N MET A 26 -26.62 9.48 -22.12
CA MET A 26 -26.92 8.58 -21.00
C MET A 26 -26.31 7.19 -21.20
N ALA A 27 -26.42 6.61 -22.40
CA ALA A 27 -25.83 5.30 -22.70
C ALA A 27 -24.30 5.33 -22.59
N GLY A 28 -23.66 6.40 -23.07
CA GLY A 28 -22.23 6.62 -22.94
C GLY A 28 -21.78 6.76 -21.48
N LEU A 29 -22.49 7.60 -20.70
CA LEU A 29 -22.22 7.76 -19.28
C LEU A 29 -22.40 6.44 -18.53
N TYR A 30 -23.49 5.71 -18.76
CA TYR A 30 -23.74 4.42 -18.13
C TYR A 30 -22.58 3.45 -18.38
N SER A 31 -22.14 3.33 -19.63
CA SER A 31 -21.02 2.47 -20.01
C SER A 31 -19.72 2.88 -19.32
N TYR A 32 -19.45 4.19 -19.26
CA TYR A 32 -18.28 4.74 -18.56
C TYR A 32 -18.32 4.43 -17.06
N PHE A 33 -19.46 4.66 -16.39
CA PHE A 33 -19.63 4.40 -14.96
C PHE A 33 -19.48 2.91 -14.62
N VAL A 34 -20.03 2.02 -15.45
CA VAL A 34 -19.87 0.57 -15.27
C VAL A 34 -18.39 0.17 -15.38
N LEU A 35 -17.70 0.61 -16.43
CA LEU A 35 -16.28 0.29 -16.62
C LEU A 35 -15.42 0.85 -15.47
N HIS A 36 -15.70 2.09 -15.06
CA HIS A 36 -15.01 2.74 -13.96
C HIS A 36 -15.21 1.97 -12.64
N SER A 37 -16.46 1.60 -12.34
CA SER A 37 -16.79 0.84 -11.13
C SER A 37 -16.07 -0.50 -11.07
N ILE A 38 -16.03 -1.26 -12.18
CA ILE A 38 -15.31 -2.54 -12.27
C ILE A 38 -13.81 -2.32 -12.02
N SER A 39 -13.21 -1.32 -12.66
CA SER A 39 -11.78 -1.03 -12.50
C SER A 39 -11.41 -0.65 -11.06
N GLN A 40 -12.28 0.09 -10.37
CA GLN A 40 -12.05 0.51 -9.00
C GLN A 40 -12.13 -0.67 -8.02
N VAL A 41 -13.05 -1.61 -8.25
CA VAL A 41 -13.15 -2.84 -7.46
C VAL A 41 -11.93 -3.72 -7.68
N LEU A 42 -11.49 -3.90 -8.94
CA LEU A 42 -10.30 -4.68 -9.26
C LEU A 42 -9.03 -4.08 -8.65
N LEU A 43 -8.86 -2.76 -8.75
CA LEU A 43 -7.71 -2.06 -8.15
C LEU A 43 -7.68 -2.25 -6.63
N ARG A 44 -8.83 -2.13 -5.98
CA ARG A 44 -8.93 -2.36 -4.53
C ARG A 44 -8.56 -3.80 -4.15
N ALA A 45 -9.04 -4.78 -4.91
CA ALA A 45 -8.73 -6.19 -4.68
C ALA A 45 -7.23 -6.50 -4.87
N ASP A 46 -6.58 -5.86 -5.85
CA ASP A 46 -5.14 -6.01 -6.05
C ASP A 46 -4.33 -5.37 -4.91
N LEU A 47 -4.72 -4.16 -4.50
CA LEU A 47 -4.11 -3.48 -3.34
C LEU A 47 -4.24 -4.32 -2.05
N GLU A 48 -5.40 -4.91 -1.82
CA GLU A 48 -5.64 -5.77 -0.65
C GLU A 48 -4.71 -7.01 -0.67
N LYS A 49 -4.54 -7.66 -1.83
CA LYS A 49 -3.56 -8.75 -1.99
C LYS A 49 -2.12 -8.30 -1.73
N GLN A 50 -1.76 -7.10 -2.18
CA GLN A 50 -0.42 -6.55 -1.94
C GLN A 50 -0.20 -6.28 -0.44
N ILE A 51 -1.19 -5.73 0.25
CA ILE A 51 -1.15 -5.51 1.70
C ILE A 51 -0.94 -6.83 2.44
N THR A 52 -1.76 -7.85 2.16
CA THR A 52 -1.61 -9.17 2.81
C THR A 52 -0.23 -9.79 2.56
N ARG A 53 0.33 -9.61 1.36
CA ARG A 53 1.69 -10.09 1.05
C ARG A 53 2.76 -9.36 1.88
N VAL A 54 2.63 -8.04 2.03
CA VAL A 54 3.57 -7.25 2.84
C VAL A 54 3.45 -7.63 4.31
N GLU A 55 2.23 -7.76 4.83
CA GLU A 55 1.99 -8.18 6.22
C GLU A 55 2.57 -9.57 6.51
N SER A 56 2.38 -10.54 5.61
CA SER A 56 2.99 -11.86 5.75
C SER A 56 4.51 -11.79 5.81
N ARG A 57 5.13 -10.94 4.99
CA ARG A 57 6.59 -10.74 5.00
C ARG A 57 7.07 -10.03 6.26
N VAL A 58 6.30 -9.09 6.80
CA VAL A 58 6.60 -8.45 8.08
C VAL A 58 6.52 -9.48 9.21
N SER A 59 5.46 -10.30 9.23
CA SER A 59 5.30 -11.35 10.25
C SER A 59 6.44 -12.37 10.22
N ASP A 60 6.90 -12.78 9.03
CA ASP A 60 8.06 -13.66 8.89
C ASP A 60 9.36 -13.01 9.42
N LEU A 61 9.56 -11.72 9.14
CA LEU A 61 10.69 -10.96 9.68
C LEU A 61 10.62 -10.81 11.21
N GLU A 62 9.43 -10.61 11.77
CA GLU A 62 9.21 -10.54 13.21
C GLU A 62 9.52 -11.88 13.89
N LEU A 63 9.09 -13.00 13.29
CA LEU A 63 9.44 -14.34 13.77
C LEU A 63 10.95 -14.55 13.77
N GLN A 64 11.62 -14.24 12.66
CA GLN A 64 13.09 -14.33 12.58
C GLN A 64 13.80 -13.44 13.60
N TYR A 65 13.29 -12.23 13.84
CA TYR A 65 13.82 -11.35 14.87
C TYR A 65 13.66 -11.94 16.27
N VAL A 66 12.49 -12.50 16.59
CA VAL A 66 12.23 -13.15 17.88
C VAL A 66 13.13 -14.37 18.07
N GLU A 67 13.30 -15.21 17.05
CA GLU A 67 14.22 -16.36 17.10
C GLU A 67 15.67 -15.93 17.36
N ARG A 68 16.16 -14.92 16.62
CA ARG A 68 17.52 -14.39 16.80
C ARG A 68 17.70 -13.73 18.17
N LYS A 69 16.69 -13.04 18.66
CA LYS A 69 16.69 -12.42 19.99
C LYS A 69 16.71 -13.47 21.10
N ASN A 70 15.94 -14.54 20.95
CA ASN A 70 15.92 -15.64 21.91
C ASN A 70 17.28 -16.38 21.92
N ALA A 71 17.89 -16.59 20.75
CA ALA A 71 19.24 -17.17 20.64
C ALA A 71 20.34 -16.34 21.33
N LEU A 72 20.13 -15.04 21.52
CA LEU A 72 21.03 -14.13 22.24
C LEU A 72 20.73 -14.05 23.75
N SER A 73 19.83 -14.90 24.26
CA SER A 73 19.45 -14.95 25.67
C SER A 73 20.61 -15.40 26.56
N LEU A 74 20.74 -14.76 27.72
CA LEU A 74 21.74 -15.10 28.75
C LEU A 74 21.57 -16.55 29.26
N ALA A 75 20.35 -17.08 29.21
CA ALA A 75 20.06 -18.48 29.55
C ALA A 75 20.65 -19.44 28.51
N GLU A 76 20.60 -19.09 27.22
CA GLU A 76 21.15 -19.90 26.13
C GLU A 76 22.68 -19.80 26.07
N ALA A 77 23.23 -18.61 26.34
CA ALA A 77 24.67 -18.43 26.51
C ALA A 77 25.24 -19.29 27.66
N LYS A 78 24.54 -19.35 28.80
CA LYS A 78 24.91 -20.23 29.93
C LYS A 78 24.78 -21.72 29.56
N ALA A 79 23.72 -22.09 28.82
CA ALA A 79 23.54 -23.46 28.35
C ALA A 79 24.61 -23.91 27.34
N LEU A 80 25.13 -22.99 26.53
CA LEU A 80 26.25 -23.21 25.59
C LEU A 80 27.62 -23.22 26.28
N GLY A 81 27.69 -23.07 27.62
CA GLY A 81 28.92 -23.12 28.40
C GLY A 81 29.69 -21.80 28.47
N PHE A 82 29.10 -20.69 28.02
CA PHE A 82 29.69 -19.37 28.21
C PHE A 82 29.53 -18.93 29.68
N ASN A 83 30.66 -18.63 30.32
CA ASN A 83 30.69 -18.06 31.67
C ASN A 83 30.75 -16.54 31.63
N GLU A 84 30.15 -15.89 32.62
CA GLU A 84 30.20 -14.44 32.77
C GLU A 84 31.65 -13.98 33.01
N SER A 85 32.20 -13.17 32.10
CA SER A 85 33.55 -12.60 32.23
C SER A 85 33.57 -11.55 33.35
N VAL A 86 34.46 -11.72 34.32
CA VAL A 86 34.71 -10.78 35.44
C VAL A 86 35.35 -9.47 34.94
N ALA A 87 36.00 -9.49 33.77
CA ALA A 87 36.58 -8.30 33.14
C ALA A 87 35.65 -7.79 32.03
N LYS A 88 34.81 -6.80 32.35
CA LYS A 88 33.98 -6.08 31.38
C LYS A 88 34.85 -5.04 30.65
N LEU A 89 35.37 -5.39 29.48
CA LEU A 89 36.08 -4.45 28.61
C LEU A 89 35.06 -3.57 27.89
N PHE A 90 34.90 -2.33 28.38
CA PHE A 90 34.07 -1.32 27.72
C PHE A 90 34.84 -0.70 26.55
N VAL A 91 34.34 -0.91 25.32
CA VAL A 91 34.89 -0.27 24.12
C VAL A 91 34.12 1.01 23.84
N THR A 92 34.69 2.15 24.23
CA THR A 92 34.13 3.46 23.90
C THR A 92 34.62 3.89 22.51
N LYS A 93 33.69 4.07 21.56
CA LYS A 93 33.99 4.62 20.24
C LYS A 93 34.26 6.13 20.37
N LYS A 94 35.51 6.52 20.61
CA LYS A 94 35.95 7.90 20.37
C LYS A 94 36.03 8.13 18.86
N THR A 95 35.59 9.31 18.42
CA THR A 95 35.43 9.73 17.02
C THR A 95 36.78 9.95 16.31
N GLY A 96 37.68 8.97 16.34
CA GLY A 96 38.97 8.94 15.64
C GLY A 96 39.29 7.49 15.25
N ARG A 97 40.03 7.29 14.15
CA ARG A 97 40.30 5.97 13.53
C ARG A 97 41.16 5.03 14.41
N GLY A 98 40.64 4.57 15.54
CA GLY A 98 41.28 3.59 16.39
C GLY A 98 40.42 3.22 17.59
N LEU A 99 40.23 1.91 17.81
CA LEU A 99 39.59 1.39 19.02
C LEU A 99 40.64 1.33 20.12
N SER A 100 40.42 2.03 21.23
CA SER A 100 41.25 1.92 22.45
C SER A 100 40.41 1.35 23.57
N PHE A 101 40.96 0.36 24.28
CA PHE A 101 40.36 -0.17 25.50
C PHE A 101 40.61 0.82 26.64
N ASN A 102 39.55 1.24 27.34
CA ASN A 102 39.69 2.02 28.57
C ASN A 102 39.80 1.03 29.74
N ASN A 103 41.01 0.81 30.24
CA ASN A 103 41.26 -0.10 31.35
C ASN A 103 41.31 0.74 32.64
N GLU A 104 40.18 0.89 33.31
CA GLU A 104 40.11 1.53 34.62
C GLU A 104 40.46 0.47 35.68
N ILE A 105 41.56 0.72 36.41
CA ILE A 105 42.00 -0.01 37.61
C ILE A 105 41.42 0.72 38.82
#